data_AF-A0AAN2PKK6-F1
#
_entry.id   AF-A0AAN2PKK6-F1
#
_cell.length_a   1.000
_cell.length_b   1.000
_cell.length_c   1.000
_cell.angle_alpha   90.00
_cell.angle_beta   90.00
_cell.angle_gamma   90.00
#
_symmetry.space_group_name_H-M   'P 1'
#
loop_
_entity.id
_entity.type
_entity.pdbx_description
1 polymer ?
#
loop_
_entity_poly.entity_id
_entity_poly.type
_entity_poly.pdbx_seq_one_letter_code
_entity_poly.pdbx_strand_id
1 'polypeptide(L)'
;MSIQTNVGNGLGIIVTIEGGKPGKTIGLRADFDALPITEEAEVPFRSKNEGVMHACGHDGHTAYLLVLADCINELKDSLSGTIKIIHQHAEETPPGGAKSMMESGALDELDAVFGIHLFPSHPAGVVGYRGGYSMAGRTYFKLAIKGVGGHGSSPHMANDAIVAGAHFVTAVQTVISRRLNPFDMGVVTIGSFDGKGSFNVIKDRIEIEGDVRYMTAETQQLIDKEIHRIVKGIETEFDVQCELTYVPDYPPLYNDPELTEFVKNSLESMNDKEIKKVVEFPVFSGSEDFSYYAEKIPGCFFYIGCKPKGVEKAYFNHHPKFDIDEDALLIASKSVAQVVCRFYEWN
;
A
#
# COMPACT_ATOMS: atom_id res chain seq x y z
N MET A 1 -30.30 1.87 -5.20
CA MET A 1 -28.98 1.26 -5.39
C MET A 1 -28.70 1.18 -6.86
N SER A 2 -27.56 1.71 -7.30
CA SER A 2 -27.04 1.57 -8.67
C SER A 2 -25.66 0.93 -8.62
N ILE A 3 -25.29 0.22 -9.68
CA ILE A 3 -24.01 -0.48 -9.78
C ILE A 3 -23.30 0.00 -11.04
N GLN A 4 -22.05 0.41 -10.91
CA GLN A 4 -21.15 0.70 -12.00
C GLN A 4 -20.03 -0.35 -11.98
N THR A 5 -19.85 -1.06 -13.10
CA THR A 5 -18.82 -2.08 -13.27
C THR A 5 -17.76 -1.60 -14.26
N ASN A 6 -16.60 -2.26 -14.24
CA ASN A 6 -15.46 -1.95 -15.11
C ASN A 6 -14.93 -0.52 -14.92
N VAL A 7 -14.96 0.00 -13.70
CA VAL A 7 -14.41 1.32 -13.35
C VAL A 7 -12.87 1.27 -13.37
N GLY A 8 -12.25 2.37 -13.76
CA GLY A 8 -10.79 2.48 -13.92
C GLY A 8 -10.28 1.70 -15.13
N ASN A 9 -9.19 0.96 -14.96
CA ASN A 9 -8.66 0.04 -15.99
C ASN A 9 -9.42 -1.30 -16.08
N GLY A 10 -10.68 -1.33 -15.64
CA GLY A 10 -11.67 -2.25 -16.19
C GLY A 10 -12.21 -3.34 -15.25
N LEU A 11 -11.80 -3.40 -13.98
CA LEU A 11 -12.32 -4.40 -13.04
C LEU A 11 -12.91 -3.81 -11.75
N GLY A 12 -12.79 -2.49 -11.54
CA GLY A 12 -13.37 -1.84 -10.37
C GLY A 12 -14.90 -1.85 -10.39
N ILE A 13 -15.51 -1.95 -9.21
CA ILE A 13 -16.96 -1.94 -9.04
C ILE A 13 -17.32 -0.87 -8.00
N ILE A 14 -18.24 0.02 -8.37
CA ILE A 14 -18.81 1.02 -7.45
C ILE A 14 -20.30 0.75 -7.31
N VAL A 15 -20.75 0.53 -6.08
CA VAL A 15 -22.18 0.43 -5.74
C VAL A 15 -22.59 1.70 -5.02
N THR A 16 -23.58 2.42 -5.55
CA THR A 16 -24.09 3.65 -4.94
C THR A 16 -25.40 3.37 -4.22
N ILE A 17 -25.43 3.69 -2.92
CA ILE A 17 -26.59 3.61 -2.06
C ILE A 17 -26.97 5.04 -1.66
N GLU A 18 -28.02 5.57 -2.29
CA GLU A 18 -28.62 6.86 -1.94
C GLU A 18 -29.54 6.69 -0.73
N GLY A 19 -29.30 7.49 0.31
CA GLY A 19 -30.14 7.54 1.50
C GLY A 19 -31.45 8.28 1.27
N GLY A 20 -32.39 8.14 2.22
CA GLY A 20 -33.70 8.79 2.16
C GLY A 20 -33.69 10.29 2.53
N LYS A 21 -32.57 10.81 3.05
CA LYS A 21 -32.42 12.19 3.52
C LYS A 21 -31.22 12.86 2.84
N PRO A 22 -31.23 14.20 2.65
CA PRO A 22 -30.07 14.91 2.12
C PRO A 22 -28.85 14.79 3.05
N GLY A 23 -27.64 14.83 2.49
CA GLY A 23 -26.40 14.76 3.27
C GLY A 23 -25.16 14.61 2.38
N LYS A 24 -24.00 14.46 3.02
CA LYS A 24 -22.67 14.27 2.41
C LYS A 24 -22.60 12.95 1.60
N THR A 25 -21.64 12.84 0.69
CA THR A 25 -21.32 11.60 -0.02
C THR A 25 -20.04 11.00 0.53
N ILE A 26 -20.05 9.75 0.96
CA ILE A 26 -18.85 9.06 1.47
C ILE A 26 -18.53 7.79 0.70
N GLY A 27 -17.25 7.44 0.63
CA GLY A 27 -16.75 6.19 0.06
C GLY A 27 -16.36 5.19 1.14
N LEU A 28 -16.72 3.91 0.95
CA LEU A 28 -16.24 2.78 1.76
C LEU A 28 -15.50 1.82 0.83
N ARG A 29 -14.20 1.59 1.06
CA ARG A 29 -13.34 0.82 0.15
C ARG A 29 -12.99 -0.55 0.72
N ALA A 30 -13.11 -1.58 -0.12
CA ALA A 30 -12.46 -2.88 0.04
C ALA A 30 -11.76 -3.24 -1.27
N ASP A 31 -10.52 -3.70 -1.18
CA ASP A 31 -9.80 -4.35 -2.28
C ASP A 31 -10.20 -5.84 -2.40
N PHE A 32 -9.97 -6.44 -3.57
CA PHE A 32 -10.36 -7.83 -3.83
C PHE A 32 -9.37 -8.66 -4.64
N ASP A 33 -8.20 -8.14 -5.02
CA ASP A 33 -7.19 -8.94 -5.71
C ASP A 33 -6.43 -9.90 -4.76
N ALA A 34 -5.80 -10.91 -5.35
CA ALA A 34 -5.01 -11.93 -4.66
C ALA A 34 -3.53 -11.83 -5.08
N LEU A 35 -2.68 -12.64 -4.46
CA LEU A 35 -1.23 -12.66 -4.70
C LEU A 35 -0.78 -13.92 -5.44
N PRO A 36 0.32 -13.86 -6.22
CA PRO A 36 0.93 -15.02 -6.88
C PRO A 36 1.74 -15.88 -5.90
N ILE A 37 1.06 -16.44 -4.90
CA ILE A 37 1.62 -17.25 -3.83
C ILE A 37 0.92 -18.60 -3.82
N THR A 38 1.68 -19.68 -3.74
CA THR A 38 1.13 -21.02 -3.51
C THR A 38 0.71 -21.15 -2.04
N GLU A 39 -0.58 -21.38 -1.81
CA GLU A 39 -1.13 -21.48 -0.45
C GLU A 39 -0.68 -22.76 0.29
N GLU A 40 -0.08 -22.56 1.46
CA GLU A 40 0.38 -23.59 2.39
C GLU A 40 -0.43 -23.63 3.70
N ALA A 41 -1.39 -22.71 3.89
CA ALA A 41 -2.26 -22.67 5.08
C ALA A 41 -3.12 -23.94 5.19
N GLU A 42 -3.15 -24.57 6.36
CA GLU A 42 -3.90 -25.82 6.60
C GLU A 42 -5.38 -25.54 6.93
N VAL A 43 -6.09 -24.91 6.00
CA VAL A 43 -7.50 -24.52 6.12
C VAL A 43 -8.40 -25.33 5.18
N PRO A 44 -9.67 -25.61 5.56
CA PRO A 44 -10.58 -26.41 4.74
C PRO A 44 -11.06 -25.71 3.46
N PHE A 45 -10.84 -24.40 3.35
CA PHE A 45 -11.27 -23.54 2.24
C PHE A 45 -10.10 -23.02 1.39
N ARG A 46 -8.95 -23.72 1.40
CA ARG A 46 -7.74 -23.38 0.63
C ARG A 46 -8.06 -23.05 -0.83
N SER A 47 -7.31 -22.11 -1.40
CA SER A 47 -7.36 -21.74 -2.81
C SER A 47 -7.36 -22.97 -3.73
N LYS A 48 -8.30 -22.95 -4.68
CA LYS A 48 -8.39 -23.94 -5.77
C LYS A 48 -7.64 -23.50 -7.03
N ASN A 49 -7.10 -22.29 -7.03
CA ASN A 49 -6.31 -21.75 -8.13
C ASN A 49 -4.83 -21.88 -7.77
N GLU A 50 -4.15 -22.85 -8.37
CA GLU A 50 -2.76 -23.16 -8.04
C GLU A 50 -1.84 -21.94 -8.27
N GLY A 51 -0.97 -21.66 -7.30
CA GLY A 51 -0.07 -20.51 -7.33
C GLY A 51 -0.73 -19.16 -7.01
N VAL A 52 -2.00 -19.14 -6.60
CA VAL A 52 -2.72 -17.92 -6.20
C VAL A 52 -3.33 -18.06 -4.80
N MET A 53 -3.15 -17.05 -3.94
CA MET A 53 -3.64 -17.03 -2.56
C MET A 53 -4.06 -15.62 -2.15
N HIS A 54 -5.18 -15.48 -1.41
CA HIS A 54 -5.50 -14.24 -0.68
C HIS A 54 -4.64 -14.12 0.59
N ALA A 55 -3.34 -13.92 0.42
CA ALA A 55 -2.39 -13.84 1.54
C ALA A 55 -2.35 -12.47 2.24
N CYS A 56 -3.25 -11.55 1.89
CA CYS A 56 -3.35 -10.21 2.48
C CYS A 56 -4.72 -9.91 3.13
N GLY A 57 -5.68 -10.85 3.06
CA GLY A 57 -7.01 -10.70 3.68
C GLY A 57 -8.04 -9.93 2.85
N HIS A 58 -7.78 -9.69 1.55
CA HIS A 58 -8.69 -8.95 0.65
C HIS A 58 -10.02 -9.68 0.41
N ASP A 59 -10.02 -11.01 0.53
CA ASP A 59 -11.21 -11.83 0.63
C ASP A 59 -12.05 -11.47 1.86
N GLY A 60 -11.41 -11.29 3.01
CA GLY A 60 -12.04 -10.78 4.23
C GLY A 60 -12.54 -9.34 4.08
N HIS A 61 -11.77 -8.45 3.45
CA HIS A 61 -12.17 -7.07 3.16
C HIS A 61 -13.46 -7.03 2.34
N THR A 62 -13.48 -7.79 1.24
CA THR A 62 -14.65 -7.92 0.38
C THR A 62 -15.83 -8.54 1.11
N ALA A 63 -15.63 -9.62 1.87
CA ALA A 63 -16.70 -10.32 2.57
C ALA A 63 -17.44 -9.42 3.57
N TYR A 64 -16.71 -8.69 4.44
CA TYR A 64 -17.35 -7.83 5.42
C TYR A 64 -18.09 -6.67 4.73
N LEU A 65 -17.50 -6.08 3.68
CA LEU A 65 -18.06 -4.89 3.06
C LEU A 65 -19.30 -5.22 2.22
N LEU A 66 -19.36 -6.39 1.59
CA LEU A 66 -20.57 -6.88 0.92
C LEU A 66 -21.73 -7.02 1.91
N VAL A 67 -21.50 -7.68 3.06
CA VAL A 67 -22.53 -7.86 4.08
C VAL A 67 -22.96 -6.52 4.69
N LEU A 68 -22.00 -5.62 4.94
CA LEU A 68 -22.31 -4.28 5.43
C LEU A 68 -23.12 -3.47 4.41
N ALA A 69 -22.78 -3.55 3.12
CA ALA A 69 -23.52 -2.87 2.06
C ALA A 69 -24.98 -3.34 1.99
N ASP A 70 -25.24 -4.63 2.15
CA ASP A 70 -26.60 -5.18 2.22
C ASP A 70 -27.37 -4.58 3.41
N CYS A 71 -26.77 -4.58 4.62
CA CYS A 71 -27.37 -3.96 5.80
C CYS A 71 -27.64 -2.45 5.61
N ILE A 72 -26.70 -1.72 5.01
CA ILE A 72 -26.85 -0.29 4.71
C ILE A 72 -28.02 -0.08 3.73
N ASN A 73 -28.12 -0.90 2.69
CA ASN A 73 -29.19 -0.79 1.69
C ASN A 73 -30.58 -1.10 2.27
N GLU A 74 -30.69 -2.02 3.24
CA GLU A 74 -31.94 -2.25 3.98
C GLU A 74 -32.35 -1.04 4.83
N LEU A 75 -31.37 -0.27 5.33
CA LEU A 75 -31.58 0.90 6.18
C LEU A 75 -31.59 2.24 5.43
N LYS A 76 -31.43 2.24 4.10
CA LYS A 76 -31.18 3.44 3.29
C LYS A 76 -32.19 4.57 3.51
N ASP A 77 -33.47 4.26 3.72
CA ASP A 77 -34.53 5.27 3.88
C ASP A 77 -34.33 6.11 5.17
N SER A 78 -33.60 5.56 6.15
CA SER A 78 -33.26 6.25 7.40
C SER A 78 -31.95 7.03 7.34
N LEU A 79 -31.09 6.73 6.36
CA LEU A 79 -29.77 7.31 6.20
C LEU A 79 -29.83 8.69 5.54
N SER A 80 -28.88 9.55 5.92
CA SER A 80 -28.62 10.82 5.26
C SER A 80 -27.54 10.64 4.21
N GLY A 81 -27.61 11.41 3.13
CA GLY A 81 -26.57 11.47 2.11
C GLY A 81 -26.48 10.22 1.24
N THR A 82 -25.29 10.00 0.68
CA THR A 82 -25.01 8.91 -0.27
C THR A 82 -23.77 8.14 0.14
N ILE A 83 -23.80 6.82 0.02
CA ILE A 83 -22.66 5.95 0.31
C ILE A 83 -22.25 5.25 -0.99
N LYS A 84 -20.98 5.37 -1.36
CA LYS A 84 -20.36 4.61 -2.45
C LYS A 84 -19.53 3.47 -1.87
N ILE A 85 -19.95 2.24 -2.16
CA ILE A 85 -19.17 1.03 -1.85
C ILE A 85 -18.21 0.78 -3.00
N ILE A 86 -16.92 0.86 -2.72
CA ILE A 86 -15.83 0.79 -3.69
C ILE A 86 -15.17 -0.58 -3.54
N HIS A 87 -15.45 -1.48 -4.46
CA HIS A 87 -14.71 -2.73 -4.60
C HIS A 87 -13.62 -2.52 -5.62
N GLN A 88 -12.39 -2.39 -5.12
CA GLN A 88 -11.22 -2.03 -5.90
C GLN A 88 -10.41 -3.28 -6.26
N HIS A 89 -9.94 -3.35 -7.51
CA HIS A 89 -9.01 -4.40 -7.95
C HIS A 89 -7.55 -3.94 -7.83
N ALA A 90 -6.62 -4.87 -8.05
CA ALA A 90 -5.20 -4.62 -8.32
C ALA A 90 -4.43 -3.76 -7.30
N GLU A 91 -4.78 -3.80 -6.02
CA GLU A 91 -4.00 -3.12 -4.97
C GLU A 91 -2.55 -3.62 -4.95
N GLU A 92 -2.32 -4.92 -5.12
CA GLU A 92 -1.00 -5.53 -4.91
C GLU A 92 -0.02 -5.29 -6.07
N THR A 93 -0.51 -4.83 -7.22
CA THR A 93 0.29 -4.70 -8.45
C THR A 93 0.30 -3.26 -8.98
N PRO A 94 1.46 -2.58 -9.00
CA PRO A 94 1.66 -1.30 -9.68
C PRO A 94 1.10 -1.31 -11.11
N PRO A 95 0.37 -0.27 -11.55
CA PRO A 95 0.20 1.03 -10.90
C PRO A 95 -0.97 1.12 -9.89
N GLY A 96 -1.47 -0.01 -9.38
CA GLY A 96 -2.62 -0.05 -8.49
C GLY A 96 -3.95 0.03 -9.21
N GLY A 97 -5.05 -0.25 -8.50
CA GLY A 97 -6.40 -0.01 -8.99
C GLY A 97 -6.93 1.37 -8.63
N ALA A 98 -6.59 1.86 -7.44
CA ALA A 98 -7.09 3.12 -6.89
C ALA A 98 -6.81 4.29 -7.82
N LYS A 99 -5.59 4.38 -8.38
CA LYS A 99 -5.20 5.43 -9.33
C LYS A 99 -6.15 5.51 -10.51
N SER A 100 -6.39 4.38 -11.17
CA SER A 100 -7.25 4.32 -12.36
C SER A 100 -8.72 4.61 -12.02
N MET A 101 -9.19 4.15 -10.85
CA MET A 101 -10.55 4.43 -10.40
C MET A 101 -10.73 5.92 -10.10
N MET A 102 -9.75 6.57 -9.48
CA MET A 102 -9.74 8.02 -9.27
C MET A 102 -9.67 8.82 -10.58
N GLU A 103 -8.88 8.37 -11.55
CA GLU A 103 -8.78 9.00 -12.88
C GLU A 103 -10.09 8.91 -13.69
N SER A 104 -10.98 7.98 -13.36
CA SER A 104 -12.29 7.86 -14.01
C SER A 104 -13.26 9.00 -13.67
N GLY A 105 -12.97 9.77 -12.61
CA GLY A 105 -13.83 10.83 -12.08
C GLY A 105 -15.07 10.31 -11.34
N ALA A 106 -15.25 8.99 -11.23
CA ALA A 106 -16.41 8.37 -10.58
C ALA A 106 -16.45 8.52 -9.05
N LEU A 107 -15.45 9.16 -8.45
CA LEU A 107 -15.30 9.34 -7.00
C LEU A 107 -15.01 10.81 -6.62
N ASP A 108 -15.04 11.73 -7.58
CA ASP A 108 -14.66 13.14 -7.35
C ASP A 108 -15.63 13.89 -6.44
N GLU A 109 -16.85 13.38 -6.25
CA GLU A 109 -17.86 14.00 -5.39
C GLU A 109 -17.81 13.55 -3.92
N LEU A 110 -16.86 12.68 -3.56
CA LEU A 110 -16.75 12.20 -2.18
C LEU A 110 -16.29 13.31 -1.23
N ASP A 111 -17.04 13.51 -0.15
CA ASP A 111 -16.66 14.37 0.97
C ASP A 111 -15.65 13.69 1.90
N ALA A 112 -15.70 12.35 2.00
CA ALA A 112 -14.74 11.55 2.76
C ALA A 112 -14.65 10.12 2.22
N VAL A 113 -13.53 9.45 2.48
CA VAL A 113 -13.30 8.05 2.11
C VAL A 113 -12.74 7.25 3.28
N PHE A 114 -13.29 6.07 3.52
CA PHE A 114 -12.88 5.17 4.59
C PHE A 114 -12.46 3.83 4.02
N GLY A 115 -11.39 3.27 4.56
CA GLY A 115 -10.94 1.91 4.26
C GLY A 115 -10.44 1.23 5.53
N ILE A 116 -10.43 -0.10 5.52
CA ILE A 116 -9.80 -0.88 6.59
C ILE A 116 -8.82 -1.88 6.03
N HIS A 117 -7.88 -2.31 6.88
CA HIS A 117 -7.06 -3.48 6.62
C HIS A 117 -7.12 -4.46 7.79
N LEU A 118 -7.28 -5.75 7.49
CA LEU A 118 -7.14 -6.83 8.46
C LEU A 118 -5.65 -6.99 8.82
N PHE A 119 -5.33 -6.90 10.12
CA PHE A 119 -3.96 -6.83 10.61
C PHE A 119 -3.64 -7.99 11.57
N PRO A 120 -2.83 -8.99 11.15
CA PRO A 120 -2.68 -10.26 11.87
C PRO A 120 -1.81 -10.16 13.13
N SER A 121 -1.21 -8.99 13.41
CA SER A 121 -0.37 -8.80 14.61
C SER A 121 -1.18 -8.54 15.89
N HIS A 122 -2.47 -8.21 15.76
CA HIS A 122 -3.35 -7.91 16.89
C HIS A 122 -4.56 -8.86 16.92
N PRO A 123 -5.05 -9.25 18.11
CA PRO A 123 -6.22 -10.12 18.22
C PRO A 123 -7.50 -9.42 17.76
N ALA A 124 -8.48 -10.20 17.34
CA ALA A 124 -9.84 -9.73 17.09
C ALA A 124 -10.38 -8.92 18.29
N GLY A 125 -10.90 -7.74 17.98
CA GLY A 125 -11.42 -6.75 18.94
C GLY A 125 -10.49 -5.59 19.22
N VAL A 126 -9.29 -5.58 18.64
CA VAL A 126 -8.41 -4.40 18.64
C VAL A 126 -8.60 -3.66 17.32
N VAL A 127 -8.97 -2.38 17.41
CA VAL A 127 -9.04 -1.47 16.26
C VAL A 127 -7.91 -0.46 16.37
N GLY A 128 -7.06 -0.41 15.35
CA GLY A 128 -5.90 0.46 15.27
C GLY A 128 -6.19 1.69 14.43
N TYR A 129 -5.84 2.88 14.90
CA TYR A 129 -5.91 4.12 14.11
C TYR A 129 -4.56 4.84 14.08
N ARG A 130 -4.36 5.73 13.11
CA ARG A 130 -3.23 6.66 13.11
C ARG A 130 -3.53 7.85 12.21
N GLY A 131 -3.50 9.07 12.77
CA GLY A 131 -3.66 10.30 12.00
C GLY A 131 -2.34 10.74 11.35
N GLY A 132 -2.43 11.47 10.24
CA GLY A 132 -1.29 11.86 9.43
C GLY A 132 -0.70 10.69 8.64
N TYR A 133 0.60 10.75 8.35
CA TYR A 133 1.28 9.70 7.61
C TYR A 133 1.27 8.37 8.38
N SER A 134 0.64 7.34 7.82
CA SER A 134 0.45 6.02 8.45
C SER A 134 1.19 4.90 7.73
N MET A 135 1.32 4.96 6.40
CA MET A 135 2.04 3.97 5.59
C MET A 135 3.00 4.65 4.60
N ALA A 136 4.07 3.97 4.24
CA ALA A 136 5.13 4.51 3.40
C ALA A 136 4.70 4.58 1.93
N GLY A 137 5.14 5.62 1.23
CA GLY A 137 5.13 5.63 -0.23
C GLY A 137 6.24 4.75 -0.80
N ARG A 138 6.14 4.44 -2.10
CA ARG A 138 7.06 3.58 -2.83
C ARG A 138 7.51 4.23 -4.13
N THR A 139 8.79 4.03 -4.45
CA THR A 139 9.35 4.25 -5.79
C THR A 139 10.23 3.06 -6.12
N TYR A 140 10.25 2.64 -7.38
CA TYR A 140 11.30 1.76 -7.89
C TYR A 140 12.21 2.50 -8.87
N PHE A 141 13.43 1.99 -9.02
CA PHE A 141 14.32 2.44 -10.08
C PHE A 141 15.05 1.28 -10.75
N LYS A 142 15.37 1.47 -12.03
CA LYS A 142 16.27 0.62 -12.81
C LYS A 142 17.42 1.47 -13.32
N LEU A 143 18.64 1.04 -13.06
CA LEU A 143 19.85 1.70 -13.49
C LEU A 143 20.66 0.73 -14.35
N ALA A 144 20.82 1.04 -15.63
CA ALA A 144 21.82 0.38 -16.45
C ALA A 144 23.11 1.18 -16.43
N ILE A 145 24.24 0.50 -16.20
CA ILE A 145 25.58 1.09 -16.27
C ILE A 145 26.32 0.42 -17.41
N LYS A 146 26.81 1.22 -18.35
CA LYS A 146 27.51 0.77 -19.56
C LYS A 146 28.92 1.32 -19.59
N GLY A 147 29.89 0.42 -19.51
CA GLY A 147 31.30 0.66 -19.74
C GLY A 147 31.75 0.06 -21.06
N VAL A 148 32.92 -0.60 -21.05
CA VAL A 148 33.54 -1.25 -22.20
C VAL A 148 34.12 -2.59 -21.75
N GLY A 149 33.64 -3.68 -22.35
CA GLY A 149 34.13 -5.03 -22.02
C GLY A 149 35.55 -5.28 -22.54
N GLY A 150 36.21 -6.28 -21.98
CA GLY A 150 37.56 -6.64 -22.40
C GLY A 150 38.10 -7.90 -21.74
N HIS A 151 39.32 -8.27 -22.11
CA HIS A 151 40.00 -9.42 -21.48
C HIS A 151 40.37 -9.07 -20.03
N GLY A 152 40.10 -9.95 -19.07
CA GLY A 152 40.34 -9.73 -17.64
C GLY A 152 41.81 -9.48 -17.24
N SER A 153 42.76 -9.70 -18.15
CA SER A 153 44.19 -9.41 -17.96
C SER A 153 44.63 -8.07 -18.56
N SER A 154 43.75 -7.38 -19.30
CA SER A 154 44.05 -6.10 -19.96
C SER A 154 43.08 -5.01 -19.52
N PRO A 155 42.97 -4.71 -18.20
CA PRO A 155 41.97 -3.78 -17.68
C PRO A 155 42.14 -2.34 -18.20
N HIS A 156 43.36 -1.93 -18.53
CA HIS A 156 43.65 -0.61 -19.11
C HIS A 156 43.06 -0.39 -20.52
N MET A 157 42.54 -1.44 -21.17
CA MET A 157 41.86 -1.37 -22.48
C MET A 157 40.33 -1.50 -22.35
N ALA A 158 39.80 -1.58 -21.13
CA ALA A 158 38.40 -1.79 -20.82
C ALA A 158 37.90 -0.69 -19.87
N ASN A 159 36.60 -0.64 -19.64
CA ASN A 159 35.98 0.17 -18.59
C ASN A 159 34.94 -0.68 -17.84
N ASP A 160 35.23 -1.00 -16.58
CA ASP A 160 34.56 -2.08 -15.86
C ASP A 160 33.23 -1.63 -15.23
N ALA A 161 32.12 -2.13 -15.78
CA ALA A 161 30.78 -1.80 -15.30
C ALA A 161 30.48 -2.38 -13.91
N ILE A 162 31.08 -3.52 -13.52
CA ILE A 162 30.90 -4.12 -12.19
C ILE A 162 31.54 -3.22 -11.13
N VAL A 163 32.74 -2.69 -11.39
CA VAL A 163 33.42 -1.78 -10.47
C VAL A 163 32.62 -0.49 -10.28
N ALA A 164 32.19 0.16 -11.37
CA ALA A 164 31.36 1.37 -11.30
C ALA A 164 30.04 1.10 -10.54
N GLY A 165 29.39 -0.04 -10.79
CA GLY A 165 28.20 -0.47 -10.07
C GLY A 165 28.41 -0.68 -8.57
N ALA A 166 29.49 -1.34 -8.17
CA ALA A 166 29.81 -1.55 -6.76
C ALA A 166 30.03 -0.22 -6.01
N HIS A 167 30.66 0.75 -6.67
CA HIS A 167 30.81 2.11 -6.14
C HIS A 167 29.47 2.84 -6.04
N PHE A 168 28.58 2.69 -7.03
CA PHE A 168 27.20 3.20 -6.93
C PHE A 168 26.48 2.64 -5.70
N VAL A 169 26.48 1.31 -5.52
CA VAL A 169 25.82 0.65 -4.36
C VAL A 169 26.36 1.16 -3.04
N THR A 170 27.67 1.41 -2.95
CA THR A 170 28.30 1.97 -1.74
C THR A 170 27.88 3.42 -1.51
N ALA A 171 27.92 4.25 -2.56
CA ALA A 171 27.61 5.67 -2.48
C ALA A 171 26.13 5.94 -2.19
N VAL A 172 25.21 5.17 -2.76
CA VAL A 172 23.76 5.40 -2.62
C VAL A 172 23.27 5.24 -1.17
N GLN A 173 23.98 4.48 -0.33
CA GLN A 173 23.68 4.40 1.11
C GLN A 173 23.85 5.75 1.84
N THR A 174 24.60 6.69 1.26
CA THR A 174 24.76 8.04 1.81
C THR A 174 23.50 8.90 1.66
N VAL A 175 22.57 8.52 0.77
CA VAL A 175 21.26 9.17 0.66
C VAL A 175 20.55 9.06 2.02
N ILE A 176 20.34 7.83 2.51
CA ILE A 176 19.68 7.61 3.79
C ILE A 176 20.53 8.11 4.95
N SER A 177 21.80 7.71 4.99
CA SER A 177 22.60 7.97 6.18
C SER A 177 22.96 9.45 6.33
N ARG A 178 23.21 10.21 5.26
CA ARG A 178 23.80 11.56 5.30
C ARG A 178 22.99 12.67 4.63
N ARG A 179 21.95 12.35 3.83
CA ARG A 179 21.12 13.37 3.16
C ARG A 179 19.79 13.58 3.85
N LEU A 180 19.16 12.52 4.35
CA LEU A 180 17.95 12.64 5.15
C LEU A 180 18.23 13.19 6.56
N ASN A 181 17.23 13.90 7.10
CA ASN A 181 17.18 14.20 8.53
C ASN A 181 17.04 12.89 9.31
N PRO A 182 17.75 12.68 10.43
CA PRO A 182 17.58 11.50 11.28
C PRO A 182 16.14 11.23 11.77
N PHE A 183 15.26 12.23 11.73
CA PHE A 183 13.85 12.10 12.09
C PHE A 183 12.92 11.76 10.90
N ASP A 184 13.43 11.83 9.68
CA ASP A 184 12.69 11.45 8.48
C ASP A 184 12.91 9.95 8.20
N MET A 185 11.87 9.26 7.75
CA MET A 185 11.97 7.85 7.35
C MET A 185 12.20 7.76 5.84
N GLY A 186 13.28 7.11 5.46
CA GLY A 186 13.57 6.73 4.08
C GLY A 186 14.33 5.41 4.01
N VAL A 187 14.10 4.64 2.95
CA VAL A 187 14.84 3.41 2.64
C VAL A 187 15.27 3.46 1.18
N VAL A 188 16.50 3.03 0.90
CA VAL A 188 16.96 2.70 -0.46
C VAL A 188 17.58 1.31 -0.40
N THR A 189 16.89 0.34 -0.99
CA THR A 189 17.35 -1.05 -1.08
C THR A 189 17.76 -1.36 -2.50
N ILE A 190 18.92 -1.98 -2.68
CA ILE A 190 19.31 -2.59 -3.96
C ILE A 190 18.83 -4.04 -3.94
N GLY A 191 17.74 -4.30 -4.66
CA GLY A 191 17.12 -5.63 -4.71
C GLY A 191 17.75 -6.55 -5.74
N SER A 192 18.33 -5.97 -6.80
CA SER A 192 18.99 -6.72 -7.87
C SER A 192 20.27 -6.03 -8.32
N PHE A 193 21.30 -6.84 -8.55
CA PHE A 193 22.55 -6.45 -9.21
C PHE A 193 22.89 -7.54 -10.22
N ASP A 194 22.48 -7.37 -11.46
CA ASP A 194 22.78 -8.31 -12.53
C ASP A 194 24.09 -7.92 -13.24
N GLY A 195 25.17 -8.53 -12.75
CA GLY A 195 26.49 -8.46 -13.36
C GLY A 195 26.99 -9.81 -13.87
N LYS A 196 26.11 -10.81 -14.09
CA LYS A 196 26.56 -12.16 -14.44
C LYS A 196 27.39 -12.17 -15.72
N GLY A 197 28.56 -12.79 -15.67
CA GLY A 197 29.49 -12.88 -16.80
C GLY A 197 30.40 -14.10 -16.70
N SER A 198 31.50 -14.08 -17.46
CA SER A 198 32.57 -15.08 -17.36
C SER A 198 33.71 -14.54 -16.51
N PHE A 199 34.32 -15.40 -15.68
CA PHE A 199 35.33 -15.00 -14.69
C PHE A 199 36.56 -14.28 -15.26
N ASN A 200 36.85 -14.44 -16.55
CA ASN A 200 38.02 -13.89 -17.25
C ASN A 200 37.68 -12.73 -18.20
N VAL A 201 36.46 -12.19 -18.14
CA VAL A 201 35.99 -11.10 -19.01
C VAL A 201 35.54 -9.93 -18.14
N ILE A 202 36.08 -8.74 -18.42
CA ILE A 202 35.61 -7.49 -17.83
C ILE A 202 34.24 -7.17 -18.42
N LYS A 203 33.27 -6.90 -17.55
CA LYS A 203 31.87 -6.76 -17.93
C LYS A 203 31.61 -5.37 -18.51
N ASP A 204 30.97 -5.34 -19.67
CA ASP A 204 30.64 -4.15 -20.45
C ASP A 204 29.37 -3.45 -19.99
N ARG A 205 28.38 -4.20 -19.47
CA ARG A 205 27.11 -3.65 -18.97
C ARG A 205 26.60 -4.44 -17.77
N ILE A 206 25.99 -3.73 -16.83
CA ILE A 206 25.22 -4.31 -15.72
C ILE A 206 23.87 -3.61 -15.59
N GLU A 207 22.93 -4.28 -14.93
CA GLU A 207 21.63 -3.70 -14.56
C GLU A 207 21.42 -3.81 -13.06
N ILE A 208 21.00 -2.71 -12.43
CA ILE A 208 20.73 -2.59 -11.01
C ILE A 208 19.26 -2.21 -10.86
N GLU A 209 18.52 -2.95 -10.03
CA GLU A 209 17.16 -2.58 -9.66
C GLU A 209 17.10 -2.28 -8.16
N GLY A 210 16.45 -1.18 -7.83
CA GLY A 210 16.29 -0.74 -6.45
C GLY A 210 14.88 -0.31 -6.11
N ASP A 211 14.63 -0.34 -4.81
CA ASP A 211 13.36 -0.06 -4.17
C ASP A 211 13.56 1.05 -3.13
N VAL A 212 12.65 2.01 -3.12
CA VAL A 212 12.69 3.19 -2.25
C VAL A 212 11.40 3.26 -1.44
N ARG A 213 11.52 3.53 -0.14
CA ARG A 213 10.39 3.86 0.76
C ARG A 213 10.59 5.23 1.37
N TYR A 214 9.51 5.95 1.63
CA TYR A 214 9.52 7.27 2.26
C TYR A 214 8.19 7.56 2.93
N MET A 215 8.16 8.39 3.99
CA MET A 215 6.90 8.78 4.64
C MET A 215 6.30 10.08 4.12
N THR A 216 7.06 10.92 3.42
CA THR A 216 6.53 12.21 2.91
C THR A 216 6.98 12.49 1.48
N ALA A 217 6.24 13.37 0.79
CA ALA A 217 6.58 13.83 -0.56
C ALA A 217 7.93 14.58 -0.59
N GLU A 218 8.26 15.35 0.45
CA GLU A 218 9.54 16.04 0.55
C GLU A 218 10.70 15.05 0.68
N THR A 219 10.51 13.99 1.47
CA THR A 219 11.49 12.91 1.58
C THR A 219 11.67 12.19 0.23
N GLN A 220 10.57 11.91 -0.48
CA GLN A 220 10.61 11.32 -1.82
C GLN A 220 11.47 12.16 -2.77
N GLN A 221 11.17 13.47 -2.87
CA GLN A 221 11.86 14.38 -3.77
C GLN A 221 13.34 14.52 -3.44
N LEU A 222 13.69 14.49 -2.14
CA LEU A 222 15.08 14.50 -1.71
C LEU A 222 15.81 13.23 -2.13
N ILE A 223 15.23 12.05 -1.90
CA ILE A 223 15.83 10.77 -2.29
C ILE A 223 16.02 10.70 -3.80
N ASP A 224 14.98 11.06 -4.57
CA ASP A 224 15.00 11.15 -6.03
C ASP A 224 16.20 12.01 -6.50
N LYS A 225 16.26 13.26 -6.03
CA LYS A 225 17.33 14.20 -6.37
C LYS A 225 18.71 13.64 -6.05
N GLU A 226 18.87 13.01 -4.90
CA GLU A 226 20.17 12.51 -4.45
C GLU A 226 20.61 11.25 -5.19
N ILE A 227 19.68 10.36 -5.57
CA ILE A 227 19.97 9.22 -6.45
C ILE A 227 20.43 9.72 -7.82
N HIS A 228 19.71 10.65 -8.44
CA HIS A 228 20.12 11.26 -9.71
C HIS A 228 21.50 11.92 -9.63
N ARG A 229 21.78 12.63 -8.52
CA ARG A 229 23.09 13.24 -8.27
C ARG A 229 24.21 12.20 -8.20
N ILE A 230 23.99 11.08 -7.51
CA ILE A 230 24.97 10.01 -7.38
C ILE A 230 25.18 9.30 -8.70
N VAL A 231 24.12 8.98 -9.46
CA VAL A 231 24.24 8.37 -10.80
C VAL A 231 25.11 9.22 -11.72
N LYS A 232 24.86 10.53 -11.79
CA LYS A 232 25.70 11.46 -12.56
C LYS A 232 27.14 11.53 -12.06
N GLY A 233 27.34 11.39 -10.75
CA GLY A 233 28.66 11.29 -10.14
C GLY A 233 29.42 10.04 -10.62
N ILE A 234 28.74 8.89 -10.67
CA ILE A 234 29.31 7.63 -11.14
C ILE A 234 29.69 7.71 -12.63
N GLU A 235 28.85 8.31 -13.47
CA GLU A 235 29.21 8.58 -14.88
C GLU A 235 30.51 9.37 -14.99
N THR A 236 30.65 10.41 -14.16
CA THR A 236 31.83 11.30 -14.20
C THR A 236 33.08 10.63 -13.62
N GLU A 237 32.94 9.89 -12.50
CA GLU A 237 34.05 9.28 -11.78
C GLU A 237 34.66 8.10 -12.55
N PHE A 238 33.81 7.29 -13.20
CA PHE A 238 34.22 6.06 -13.89
C PHE A 238 34.22 6.17 -15.41
N ASP A 239 33.83 7.32 -15.99
CA ASP A 239 33.69 7.53 -17.44
C ASP A 239 32.78 6.47 -18.10
N VAL A 240 31.67 6.14 -17.41
CA VAL A 240 30.63 5.20 -17.86
C VAL A 240 29.38 5.95 -18.30
N GLN A 241 28.54 5.31 -19.09
CA GLN A 241 27.20 5.81 -19.42
C GLN A 241 26.15 5.17 -18.50
N CYS A 242 25.29 5.98 -17.90
CA CYS A 242 24.19 5.51 -17.06
C CYS A 242 22.82 5.79 -17.68
N GLU A 243 21.92 4.82 -17.62
CA GLU A 243 20.51 4.97 -18.00
C GLU A 243 19.66 4.70 -16.77
N LEU A 244 19.13 5.76 -16.15
CA LEU A 244 18.29 5.67 -14.96
C LEU A 244 16.81 5.82 -15.33
N THR A 245 16.01 4.81 -14.99
CA THR A 245 14.56 4.90 -14.89
C THR A 245 14.20 5.02 -13.41
N TYR A 246 13.53 6.09 -13.02
CA TYR A 246 13.09 6.33 -11.65
C TYR A 246 11.60 6.66 -11.69
N VAL A 247 10.75 5.78 -11.15
CA VAL A 247 9.30 5.87 -11.31
C VAL A 247 8.63 5.84 -9.94
N PRO A 248 8.13 7.00 -9.46
CA PRO A 248 7.25 7.03 -8.30
C PRO A 248 6.05 6.12 -8.52
N ASP A 249 5.74 5.32 -7.51
CA ASP A 249 4.63 4.38 -7.48
C ASP A 249 3.57 4.90 -6.50
N TYR A 250 3.25 4.15 -5.44
CA TYR A 250 2.24 4.57 -4.48
C TYR A 250 2.73 5.77 -3.65
N PRO A 251 1.93 6.83 -3.50
CA PRO A 251 2.22 7.90 -2.57
C PRO A 251 2.16 7.41 -1.11
N PRO A 252 2.70 8.17 -0.14
CA PRO A 252 2.55 7.82 1.26
C PRO A 252 1.08 7.93 1.68
N LEU A 253 0.60 6.97 2.47
CA LEU A 253 -0.77 7.02 2.97
C LEU A 253 -0.87 8.06 4.08
N TYR A 254 -1.59 9.15 3.80
CA TYR A 254 -1.86 10.22 4.73
C TYR A 254 -3.32 10.16 5.18
N ASN A 255 -3.54 9.79 6.43
CA ASN A 255 -4.86 9.85 7.04
C ASN A 255 -5.15 11.29 7.49
N ASP A 256 -6.29 11.84 7.10
CA ASP A 256 -6.72 13.17 7.56
C ASP A 256 -6.81 13.17 9.10
N PRO A 257 -6.07 14.05 9.82
CA PRO A 257 -6.01 14.00 11.27
C PRO A 257 -7.36 14.28 11.96
N GLU A 258 -8.17 15.17 11.42
CA GLU A 258 -9.47 15.54 12.00
C GLU A 258 -10.48 14.39 11.82
N LEU A 259 -10.54 13.84 10.60
CA LEU A 259 -11.36 12.67 10.28
C LEU A 259 -10.93 11.44 11.08
N THR A 260 -9.63 11.26 11.31
CA THR A 260 -9.12 10.13 12.09
C THR A 260 -9.45 10.25 13.57
N GLU A 261 -9.34 11.45 14.14
CA GLU A 261 -9.79 11.70 15.52
C GLU A 261 -11.30 11.49 15.65
N PHE A 262 -12.08 11.87 14.62
CA PHE A 262 -13.50 11.55 14.55
C PHE A 262 -13.77 10.03 14.53
N VAL A 263 -13.03 9.25 13.72
CA VAL A 263 -13.14 7.78 13.66
C VAL A 263 -12.84 7.16 15.03
N LYS A 264 -11.73 7.55 15.65
CA LYS A 264 -11.36 7.10 17.00
C LYS A 264 -12.47 7.39 18.01
N ASN A 265 -12.93 8.64 18.11
CA ASN A 265 -13.96 9.02 19.07
C ASN A 265 -15.30 8.29 18.80
N SER A 266 -15.63 8.05 17.54
CA SER A 266 -16.82 7.29 17.15
C SER A 266 -16.75 5.84 17.61
N LEU A 267 -15.59 5.20 17.46
CA LEU A 267 -15.34 3.83 17.90
C LEU A 267 -15.27 3.72 19.43
N GLU A 268 -14.62 4.67 20.12
CA GLU A 268 -14.54 4.69 21.60
C GLU A 268 -15.91 4.92 22.25
N SER A 269 -16.81 5.64 21.58
CA SER A 269 -18.19 5.83 22.05
C SER A 269 -19.08 4.59 21.87
N MET A 270 -18.63 3.63 21.05
CA MET A 270 -19.36 2.40 20.79
C MET A 270 -19.20 1.46 21.98
N ASN A 271 -20.20 1.38 22.84
CA ASN A 271 -20.24 0.43 23.97
C ASN A 271 -20.51 -1.02 23.47
N ASP A 272 -19.71 -1.50 22.53
CA ASP A 272 -19.79 -2.83 21.92
C ASP A 272 -18.86 -3.82 22.65
N LYS A 273 -19.34 -5.04 22.86
CA LYS A 273 -18.60 -6.07 23.61
C LYS A 273 -17.45 -6.70 22.82
N GLU A 274 -17.52 -6.65 21.49
CA GLU A 274 -16.53 -7.24 20.59
C GLU A 274 -15.37 -6.29 20.31
N ILE A 275 -15.62 -4.96 20.30
CA ILE A 275 -14.57 -3.94 20.21
C ILE A 275 -13.98 -3.72 21.60
N LYS A 276 -12.88 -4.41 21.88
CA LYS A 276 -12.23 -4.44 23.19
C LYS A 276 -11.29 -3.25 23.41
N LYS A 277 -10.64 -2.78 22.35
CA LYS A 277 -9.65 -1.70 22.41
C LYS A 277 -9.62 -0.90 21.11
N VAL A 278 -9.58 0.42 21.25
CA VAL A 278 -9.24 1.37 20.18
C VAL A 278 -7.91 1.99 20.56
N VAL A 279 -6.88 1.83 19.72
CA VAL A 279 -5.50 2.23 20.07
C VAL A 279 -4.78 2.85 18.87
N GLU A 280 -3.86 3.76 19.16
CA GLU A 280 -3.00 4.33 18.12
C GLU A 280 -1.94 3.30 17.70
N PHE A 281 -1.86 3.00 16.40
CA PHE A 281 -0.86 2.12 15.82
C PHE A 281 0.41 2.90 15.41
N PRO A 282 1.56 2.24 15.29
CA PRO A 282 2.76 2.86 14.72
C PRO A 282 2.59 3.13 13.22
N VAL A 283 3.55 3.84 12.63
CA VAL A 283 3.69 3.89 11.17
C VAL A 283 4.13 2.53 10.64
N PHE A 284 3.66 2.15 9.46
CA PHE A 284 4.06 0.93 8.77
C PHE A 284 4.91 1.23 7.54
N SER A 285 5.90 0.38 7.29
CA SER A 285 6.80 0.52 6.14
C SER A 285 6.23 -0.06 4.84
N GLY A 286 5.10 -0.77 4.91
CA GLY A 286 4.34 -1.19 3.72
C GLY A 286 3.76 0.02 2.99
N SER A 287 3.41 -0.18 1.73
CA SER A 287 2.68 0.79 0.91
C SER A 287 1.28 0.27 0.65
N GLU A 288 0.36 1.17 0.37
CA GLU A 288 -1.06 0.87 0.16
C GLU A 288 -1.58 1.88 -0.87
N ASP A 289 -2.24 1.39 -1.92
CA ASP A 289 -2.73 2.23 -3.02
C ASP A 289 -3.97 3.06 -2.64
N PHE A 290 -4.60 2.78 -1.48
CA PHE A 290 -5.60 3.67 -0.88
C PHE A 290 -5.10 5.12 -0.73
N SER A 291 -3.79 5.29 -0.64
CA SER A 291 -3.12 6.60 -0.68
C SER A 291 -3.56 7.49 -1.86
N TYR A 292 -3.88 6.92 -3.03
CA TYR A 292 -4.40 7.70 -4.16
C TYR A 292 -5.79 8.32 -3.93
N TYR A 293 -6.63 7.71 -3.10
CA TYR A 293 -7.87 8.37 -2.65
C TYR A 293 -7.54 9.50 -1.68
N ALA A 294 -6.69 9.20 -0.70
CA ALA A 294 -6.35 10.10 0.40
C ALA A 294 -5.57 11.36 -0.03
N GLU A 295 -4.89 11.33 -1.19
CA GLU A 295 -4.27 12.52 -1.79
C GLU A 295 -5.29 13.58 -2.25
N LYS A 296 -6.52 13.16 -2.59
CA LYS A 296 -7.55 14.05 -3.18
C LYS A 296 -8.75 14.26 -2.27
N ILE A 297 -9.09 13.27 -1.45
CA ILE A 297 -10.30 13.23 -0.62
C ILE A 297 -9.85 13.02 0.83
N PRO A 298 -10.41 13.75 1.82
CA PRO A 298 -10.17 13.45 3.23
C PRO A 298 -10.42 11.97 3.53
N GLY A 299 -9.36 11.25 3.90
CA GLY A 299 -9.36 9.80 4.01
C GLY A 299 -8.98 9.30 5.40
N CYS A 300 -9.60 8.21 5.84
CA CYS A 300 -9.15 7.47 7.02
C CYS A 300 -9.07 5.97 6.74
N PHE A 301 -7.85 5.46 6.73
CA PHE A 301 -7.51 4.05 6.64
C PHE A 301 -7.09 3.52 8.01
N PHE A 302 -7.85 2.56 8.55
CA PHE A 302 -7.65 2.05 9.91
C PHE A 302 -7.61 0.52 9.94
N TYR A 303 -7.18 -0.06 11.05
CA TYR A 303 -6.78 -1.47 11.11
C TYR A 303 -7.70 -2.27 12.01
N ILE A 304 -8.05 -3.47 11.59
CA ILE A 304 -8.82 -4.43 12.38
C ILE A 304 -7.91 -5.60 12.74
N GLY A 305 -7.64 -5.81 14.03
CA GLY A 305 -6.89 -6.96 14.49
C GLY A 305 -7.54 -8.27 14.06
N CYS A 306 -6.78 -9.17 13.46
CA CYS A 306 -7.28 -10.44 12.92
C CYS A 306 -6.38 -11.64 13.23
N LYS A 307 -5.54 -11.55 14.27
CA LYS A 307 -4.62 -12.64 14.64
C LYS A 307 -5.40 -13.96 14.87
N PRO A 308 -5.03 -15.08 14.21
CA PRO A 308 -5.68 -16.37 14.40
C PRO A 308 -5.77 -16.82 15.88
N LYS A 309 -6.88 -17.46 16.22
CA LYS A 309 -7.15 -17.96 17.58
C LYS A 309 -6.10 -19.00 18.00
N GLY A 310 -5.61 -18.87 19.23
CA GLY A 310 -4.63 -19.80 19.80
C GLY A 310 -3.20 -19.66 19.25
N VAL A 311 -2.93 -18.68 18.38
CA VAL A 311 -1.61 -18.44 17.81
C VAL A 311 -0.88 -17.33 18.57
N GLU A 312 0.34 -17.62 19.05
CA GLU A 312 1.18 -16.63 19.74
C GLU A 312 1.66 -15.55 18.76
N LYS A 313 2.30 -15.99 17.67
CA LYS A 313 2.82 -15.16 16.58
C LYS A 313 2.21 -15.59 15.25
N ALA A 314 1.36 -14.73 14.69
CA ALA A 314 0.75 -14.97 13.39
C ALA A 314 1.79 -14.93 12.27
N TYR A 315 1.52 -15.68 11.20
CA TYR A 315 2.15 -15.41 9.92
C TYR A 315 1.63 -14.07 9.40
N PHE A 316 2.55 -13.21 8.96
CA PHE A 316 2.20 -11.86 8.51
C PHE A 316 1.59 -11.89 7.10
N ASN A 317 1.04 -10.77 6.65
CA ASN A 317 0.57 -10.60 5.27
C ASN A 317 1.66 -11.04 4.27
N HIS A 318 1.23 -11.60 3.15
CA HIS A 318 2.03 -12.17 2.05
C HIS A 318 2.77 -13.47 2.40
N HIS A 319 2.54 -14.05 3.57
CA HIS A 319 3.11 -15.36 3.91
C HIS A 319 2.24 -16.50 3.33
N PRO A 320 2.82 -17.60 2.79
CA PRO A 320 2.07 -18.76 2.28
C PRO A 320 1.12 -19.44 3.29
N LYS A 321 1.31 -19.15 4.58
CA LYS A 321 0.52 -19.68 5.72
C LYS A 321 -0.27 -18.58 6.44
N PHE A 322 -0.46 -17.44 5.77
CA PHE A 322 -1.33 -16.38 6.28
C PHE A 322 -2.72 -16.95 6.55
N ASP A 323 -3.29 -16.55 7.68
CA ASP A 323 -4.60 -16.94 8.15
C ASP A 323 -5.12 -15.85 9.09
N ILE A 324 -6.44 -15.81 9.32
CA ILE A 324 -7.09 -14.78 10.14
C ILE A 324 -8.09 -15.40 11.14
N ASP A 325 -8.36 -14.68 12.23
CA ASP A 325 -9.55 -14.92 13.05
C ASP A 325 -10.77 -14.27 12.38
N GLU A 326 -11.69 -15.07 11.84
CA GLU A 326 -12.89 -14.61 11.13
C GLU A 326 -13.86 -13.79 12.00
N ASP A 327 -13.75 -13.82 13.33
CA ASP A 327 -14.49 -12.90 14.20
C ASP A 327 -14.18 -11.43 13.86
N ALA A 328 -13.00 -11.16 13.26
CA ALA A 328 -12.61 -9.85 12.77
C ALA A 328 -13.56 -9.29 11.70
N LEU A 329 -14.27 -10.12 10.92
CA LEU A 329 -15.19 -9.65 9.87
C LEU A 329 -16.41 -8.94 10.46
N LEU A 330 -16.95 -9.47 11.56
CA LEU A 330 -18.05 -8.82 12.28
C LEU A 330 -17.58 -7.50 12.91
N ILE A 331 -16.35 -7.48 13.42
CA ILE A 331 -15.76 -6.30 14.04
C ILE A 331 -15.51 -5.22 13.00
N ALA A 332 -14.94 -5.56 11.83
CA ALA A 332 -14.78 -4.65 10.71
C ALA A 332 -16.13 -4.04 10.29
N SER A 333 -17.15 -4.89 10.09
CA SER A 333 -18.50 -4.44 9.73
C SER A 333 -19.09 -3.46 10.75
N LYS A 334 -19.01 -3.79 12.05
CA LYS A 334 -19.49 -2.95 13.15
C LYS A 334 -18.74 -1.62 13.25
N SER A 335 -17.41 -1.66 13.13
CA SER A 335 -16.57 -0.47 13.20
C SER A 335 -16.89 0.50 12.06
N VAL A 336 -16.95 0.01 10.82
CA VAL A 336 -17.28 0.85 9.66
C VAL A 336 -18.72 1.35 9.74
N ALA A 337 -19.69 0.50 10.13
CA ALA A 337 -21.08 0.93 10.33
C ALA A 337 -21.21 2.06 11.36
N GLN A 338 -20.50 1.96 12.48
CA GLN A 338 -20.51 2.99 13.51
C GLN A 338 -19.94 4.31 12.99
N VAL A 339 -18.83 4.27 12.26
CA VAL A 339 -18.22 5.45 11.63
C VAL A 339 -19.21 6.10 10.67
N VAL A 340 -19.85 5.32 9.80
CA VAL A 340 -20.86 5.80 8.84
C VAL A 340 -22.03 6.48 9.54
N CYS A 341 -22.63 5.82 10.54
CA CYS A 341 -23.77 6.38 11.28
C CYS A 341 -23.41 7.71 11.95
N ARG A 342 -22.23 7.78 12.58
CA ARG A 342 -21.75 8.98 13.28
C ARG A 342 -21.35 10.10 12.32
N PHE A 343 -20.87 9.77 11.11
CA PHE A 343 -20.36 10.76 10.17
C PHE A 343 -21.48 11.70 9.70
N TYR A 344 -22.70 11.19 9.53
CA TYR A 344 -23.85 12.00 9.16
C TYR A 344 -24.40 12.87 10.30
N GLU A 345 -23.96 12.64 11.53
CA GLU A 345 -24.21 13.51 12.69
C GLU A 345 -23.08 14.54 12.88
N TRP A 346 -21.99 14.39 12.14
CA TRP A 346 -20.77 15.19 12.26
C TRP A 346 -20.83 16.36 11.26
N ASN A 347 -21.12 17.54 11.82
CA ASN A 347 -21.23 18.80 11.05
C ASN A 347 -19.88 19.24 10.51
#